data_AF-A0A1M3G4Z2-F1
#
_entry.id   AF-A0A1M3G4Z2-F1
#
_cell.length_a   1.000
_cell.length_b   1.000
_cell.length_c   1.000
_cell.angle_alpha   90.00
_cell.angle_beta   90.00
_cell.angle_gamma   90.00
#
_symmetry.space_group_name_H-M   'P 1'
#
loop_
_entity.id
_entity.type
_entity.pdbx_description
1 polymer ?
#
loop_
_entity_poly.entity_id
_entity_poly.type
_entity_poly.pdbx_seq_one_letter_code
_entity_poly.pdbx_strand_id
1 'polypeptide(L)' 'MGALLKKRREELGYPSIRSFSFKNKIDHSKLTKIEKGLINLRIDTLLEVALVYELHPAELFDFEIPFWEDEMKD' A
#
# COMPACT_ATOMS: atom_id res chain seq x y z
N MET A 1 2.49 -5.10 2.80
CA MET A 1 1.93 -4.10 1.85
C MET A 1 1.29 -2.87 2.51
N GLY A 2 0.21 -2.97 3.32
CA GLY A 2 -0.49 -1.77 3.83
C GLY A 2 0.40 -0.77 4.59
N ALA A 3 1.22 -1.28 5.52
CA ALA A 3 2.20 -0.47 6.26
C ALA A 3 3.28 0.15 5.36
N LEU A 4 3.74 -0.58 4.33
CA LEU A 4 4.67 -0.07 3.31
C LEU A 4 4.06 1.13 2.58
N LEU A 5 2.81 1.02 2.13
CA LEU A 5 2.11 2.10 1.42
C LEU A 5 1.94 3.34 2.29
N LYS A 6 1.60 3.15 3.57
CA LYS A 6 1.55 4.25 4.54
C LYS A 6 2.89 4.98 4.64
N LYS A 7 3.98 4.23 4.82
CA LYS A 7 5.34 4.78 4.90
C LYS A 7 5.70 5.54 3.62
N ARG A 8 5.43 4.95 2.45
CA ARG A 8 5.69 5.59 1.16
C ARG A 8 4.92 6.89 0.97
N ARG A 9 3.64 6.93 1.35
CA ARG A 9 2.83 8.17 1.30
C ARG A 9 3.45 9.28 2.15
N GLU A 10 3.95 8.93 3.34
CA GLU A 10 4.61 9.88 4.23
C GLU A 10 5.95 10.39 3.63
N GLU A 11 6.72 9.51 2.97
CA GLU A 11 7.94 9.89 2.23
C GLU A 11 7.67 10.80 1.03
N LEU A 12 6.51 10.64 0.37
CA LEU A 12 6.02 11.54 -0.68
C LEU A 12 5.55 12.90 -0.15
N GLY A 13 5.63 13.14 1.17
CA GLY A 13 5.27 14.41 1.79
C GLY A 13 3.78 14.56 2.11
N TYR A 14 3.02 13.46 2.17
CA TYR A 14 1.60 13.48 2.50
C TYR A 14 1.34 12.84 3.86
N PRO A 15 1.46 13.56 5.00
CA PRO A 15 1.23 12.98 6.32
C PRO A 15 -0.24 12.58 6.56
N SER A 16 -1.18 13.14 5.80
CA SER A 16 -2.60 12.85 5.88
C SER A 16 -3.09 12.05 4.68
N ILE A 17 -3.80 10.96 4.94
CA ILE A 17 -4.46 10.18 3.89
C ILE A 17 -5.52 11.01 3.13
N ARG A 18 -6.10 12.02 3.79
CA ARG A 18 -7.09 12.91 3.18
C ARG A 18 -6.48 13.80 2.11
N SER A 19 -5.32 14.39 2.38
CA SER A 19 -4.65 15.23 1.37
C SER A 19 -4.16 14.38 0.19
N PHE A 20 -3.67 13.18 0.47
CA PHE A 20 -3.24 12.23 -0.56
C PHE A 20 -4.39 11.76 -1.45
N SER A 21 -5.53 11.41 -0.84
CA SER A 21 -6.79 11.06 -1.53
C SER A 21 -7.27 12.18 -2.45
N PHE A 22 -7.30 13.41 -1.95
CA PHE A 22 -7.74 14.58 -2.72
C PHE A 22 -6.81 14.84 -3.93
N LYS A 23 -5.49 14.81 -3.71
CA LYS A 23 -4.48 15.02 -4.76
C LYS A 23 -4.58 13.99 -5.88
N ASN A 24 -4.75 12.72 -5.53
CA ASN A 24 -4.80 11.62 -6.49
C ASN A 24 -6.20 11.29 -7.01
N LYS A 25 -7.24 12.01 -6.55
CA LYS A 25 -8.64 11.79 -6.92
C LYS A 25 -9.13 10.35 -6.67
N ILE A 26 -8.66 9.76 -5.57
CA ILE A 26 -9.07 8.41 -5.13
C ILE A 26 -9.93 8.57 -3.90
N ASP A 27 -10.98 7.77 -3.80
CA ASP A 27 -11.85 7.76 -2.61
C ASP A 27 -11.04 7.54 -1.32
N HIS A 28 -11.31 8.38 -0.32
CA HIS A 28 -10.63 8.35 0.97
C HIS A 28 -10.85 7.02 1.71
N SER A 29 -12.07 6.47 1.65
CA SER A 29 -12.39 5.20 2.30
C SER A 29 -11.64 4.04 1.64
N LYS A 30 -11.54 4.04 0.31
CA LYS A 30 -10.74 3.08 -0.46
C LYS A 30 -9.27 3.12 -0.05
N LEU A 31 -8.63 4.29 -0.06
CA LEU A 31 -7.22 4.41 0.35
C LEU A 31 -6.99 3.99 1.81
N THR A 32 -7.90 4.38 2.71
CA THR A 32 -7.82 4.00 4.14
C THR A 32 -7.86 2.49 4.32
N LYS A 33 -8.73 1.79 3.57
CA LYS A 33 -8.80 0.32 3.63
C LYS A 33 -7.54 -0.32 3.06
N ILE A 34 -6.97 0.24 1.99
CA ILE A 34 -5.72 -0.24 1.38
C ILE A 34 -4.54 -0.14 2.37
N GLU A 35 -4.29 1.03 2.97
CA GLU A 35 -3.17 1.21 3.91
C GLU A 35 -3.33 0.37 5.19
N LYS A 36 -4.56 0.06 5.58
CA LYS A 36 -4.84 -0.84 6.71
C LYS A 36 -4.83 -2.32 6.34
N GLY A 37 -4.68 -2.67 5.06
CA GLY A 37 -4.75 -4.06 4.59
C GLY A 37 -6.14 -4.70 4.75
N LEU A 38 -7.21 -3.90 4.77
CA LEU A 38 -8.59 -4.34 5.03
C LEU A 38 -9.39 -4.66 3.76
N ILE A 39 -8.71 -4.81 2.63
CA ILE A 39 -9.36 -5.08 1.34
C ILE A 39 -8.51 -6.06 0.52
N ASN A 40 -9.18 -7.00 -0.13
CA ASN A 40 -8.57 -7.86 -1.14
C ASN A 40 -8.41 -7.05 -2.43
N LEU A 41 -7.18 -7.01 -2.95
CA LEU A 41 -6.87 -6.29 -4.18
C LEU A 41 -6.74 -7.28 -5.34
N ARG A 42 -7.37 -6.92 -6.46
CA ARG A 42 -7.08 -7.54 -7.76
C ARG A 42 -5.78 -6.96 -8.33
N ILE A 43 -5.17 -7.67 -9.27
CA ILE A 43 -3.92 -7.26 -9.92
C ILE A 43 -4.03 -5.88 -10.60
N ASP A 44 -5.13 -5.60 -11.29
CA ASP A 44 -5.38 -4.29 -11.90
C ASP A 44 -5.32 -3.16 -10.87
N THR A 45 -5.93 -3.38 -9.70
CA THR A 45 -5.92 -2.41 -8.59
C THR A 45 -4.53 -2.27 -7.98
N LEU A 46 -3.75 -3.36 -7.91
CA LEU A 46 -2.35 -3.29 -7.47
C LEU A 46 -1.51 -2.42 -8.41
N LEU A 47 -1.70 -2.51 -9.72
CA LEU A 47 -0.99 -1.66 -10.68
C LEU A 47 -1.40 -0.19 -10.54
N GLU A 48 -2.69 0.09 -10.33
CA GLU A 48 -3.15 1.46 -10.01
C GLU A 48 -2.52 1.98 -8.72
N VAL A 49 -2.43 1.14 -7.68
CA VAL A 49 -1.77 1.50 -6.42
C VAL A 49 -0.29 1.78 -6.63
N ALA A 50 0.43 0.97 -7.42
CA ALA A 50 1.84 1.21 -7.74
C ALA A 50 2.03 2.60 -8.36
N LEU A 51 1.19 2.98 -9.33
CA LEU A 51 1.25 4.28 -9.98
C LEU A 51 0.99 5.44 -8.99
N VAL A 52 -0.02 5.31 -8.15
CA VAL A 52 -0.44 6.35 -7.19
C VAL A 52 0.60 6.61 -6.12
N TYR A 53 1.29 5.56 -5.67
CA TYR A 53 2.32 5.63 -4.65
C TYR A 53 3.74 5.80 -5.23
N GLU A 54 3.84 6.01 -6.54
CA GLU A 54 5.11 6.18 -7.26
C GLU A 54 6.10 5.05 -6.92
N LEU A 55 5.62 3.82 -7.07
CA LEU A 55 6.36 2.58 -6.83
C LEU A 55 6.39 1.74 -8.12
N HIS A 56 7.49 1.01 -8.32
CA HIS A 56 7.51 -0.12 -9.22
C HIS A 56 6.63 -1.25 -8.65
N PRO A 57 5.88 -2.00 -9.47
CA PRO A 57 4.98 -3.06 -8.97
C PRO A 57 5.65 -4.10 -8.07
N ALA A 58 6.93 -4.40 -8.31
CA ALA A 58 7.70 -5.32 -7.46
C ALA A 58 7.88 -4.80 -6.02
N GLU A 59 8.00 -3.49 -5.84
CA GLU A 59 8.20 -2.88 -4.52
C GLU A 59 6.95 -3.03 -3.65
N LEU A 60 5.74 -3.22 -4.22
CA LEU A 60 4.53 -3.50 -3.44
C LEU A 60 4.65 -4.76 -2.59
N PHE A 61 5.55 -5.68 -2.98
CA PHE A 61 5.81 -6.97 -2.36
C PHE A 61 7.13 -7.00 -1.58
N ASP A 62 7.83 -5.87 -1.45
CA ASP A 62 9.05 -5.76 -0.65
C ASP A 62 8.72 -5.61 0.84
N PHE A 63 8.18 -6.69 1.42
CA PHE A 63 7.86 -6.77 2.83
C PHE A 63 7.99 -8.20 3.35
N GLU A 64 8.43 -8.33 4.60
CA GLU A 64 8.45 -9.62 5.29
C GLU A 64 7.04 -10.05 5.67
N ILE A 65 6.76 -11.34 5.52
CA ILE A 65 5.52 -11.96 5.97
C ILE A 65 5.89 -12.86 7.16
N PRO A 66 5.65 -12.43 8.40
CA PRO A 66 6.18 -13.11 9.60
C PRO A 66 5.81 -14.59 9.68
N PHE A 67 4.62 -14.96 9.19
CA PHE A 67 4.15 -16.34 9.17
C PHE A 67 5.05 -17.29 8.36
N TRP A 68 5.74 -16.80 7.31
CA TRP A 68 6.61 -17.64 6.50
C TRP A 68 7.94 -17.95 7.20
N GLU A 69 8.38 -17.11 8.14
CA GLU A 69 9.58 -17.40 8.93
C GLU A 69 9.35 -18.55 9.92
N ASP A 70 8.11 -18.76 10.35
CA ASP A 70 7.76 -19.82 11.29
C ASP A 70 7.54 -21.17 10.59
N GLU A 71 7.06 -21.18 9.35
CA GLU A 71 6.90 -22.38 8.51
C GLU A 71 8.21 -22.86 7.85
N MET A 72 9.21 -21.98 7.75
CA MET A 72 10.52 -22.28 7.12
C MET A 72 11.63 -22.57 8.15
N LYS A 73 11.28 -22.61 9.44
CA LYS A 73 12.17 -23.13 10.50
C LYS A 73 11.96 -24.64 10.59
N ASP A 74 12.88 -25.39 9.98
CA ASP A 74 13.06 -26.83 10.19
C ASP A 74 13.25 -27.18 11.68
#